data_AF-A0A7C4QRS3-F1
#
_entry.id   AF-A0A7C4QRS3-F1
#
_cell.length_a   1.000
_cell.length_b   1.000
_cell.length_c   1.000
_cell.angle_alpha   90.00
_cell.angle_beta   90.00
_cell.angle_gamma   90.00
#
_symmetry.space_group_name_H-M   'P 1'
#
loop_
_entity.id
_entity.type
_entity.pdbx_description
1 polymer ?
#
loop_
_entity_poly.entity_id
_entity_poly.type
_entity_poly.pdbx_seq_one_letter_code
_entity_poly.pdbx_strand_id
1 'polypeptide(L)'
;MGNYLTRFREVERVVVVGAGGGGDVISAFVFCKVLEELVGVRECLPLGVLWERWVVDPYPGPVPVANIRNARFSKCVWVNEDTYVVRGRYSFKPHTAYVAEKLRNEVPAVTLERGVSGVYECFNELVGGGENVLIDLDVGGDILAEGWENNLWSPLADSITLAATARVGGLVGVTALGADGELSQDLVLKKVSELSG
;
A
#
# COMPACT_ATOMS: atom_id res chain seq x y z
N MET A 1 11.12 8.82 -22.40
CA MET A 1 9.99 8.78 -21.44
C MET A 1 8.70 8.60 -22.22
N GLY A 2 8.21 7.36 -22.36
CA GLY A 2 6.93 7.09 -23.02
C GLY A 2 5.79 7.76 -22.26
N ASN A 3 4.73 8.18 -22.94
CA ASN A 3 3.64 8.93 -22.33
C ASN A 3 2.83 8.00 -21.40
N TYR A 4 3.26 7.87 -20.14
CA TYR A 4 2.62 7.04 -19.12
C TYR A 4 1.11 7.34 -18.99
N LEU A 5 0.69 8.58 -19.25
CA LEU A 5 -0.71 8.97 -19.28
C LEU A 5 -1.53 8.21 -20.33
N THR A 6 -0.96 7.94 -21.51
CA THR A 6 -1.62 7.12 -22.53
C THR A 6 -1.69 5.66 -22.08
N ARG A 7 -0.61 5.14 -21.47
CA ARG A 7 -0.55 3.77 -20.94
C ARG A 7 -1.61 3.53 -19.85
N PHE A 8 -1.82 4.48 -18.95
CA PHE A 8 -2.85 4.37 -17.90
C PHE A 8 -4.29 4.41 -18.42
N ARG A 9 -4.54 4.86 -19.64
CA ARG A 9 -5.88 4.80 -20.25
C ARG A 9 -6.17 3.44 -20.90
N GLU A 10 -5.13 2.71 -21.26
CA GLU A 10 -5.23 1.43 -21.95
C GLU A 10 -5.32 0.24 -20.97
N VAL A 11 -4.83 0.40 -19.73
CA VAL A 11 -4.89 -0.64 -18.69
C VAL A 11 -6.33 -0.92 -18.25
N GLU A 12 -6.58 -2.17 -17.85
CA GLU A 12 -7.87 -2.64 -17.35
C GLU A 12 -8.11 -2.16 -15.92
N ARG A 13 -7.11 -2.33 -15.05
CA ARG A 13 -7.13 -1.91 -13.66
C ARG A 13 -5.78 -1.36 -13.23
N VAL A 14 -5.82 -0.36 -12.35
CA VAL A 14 -4.67 0.07 -11.54
C VAL A 14 -4.89 -0.35 -10.09
N VAL A 15 -3.90 -1.01 -9.50
CA VAL A 15 -3.88 -1.33 -8.07
C VAL A 15 -2.92 -0.36 -7.41
N VAL A 16 -3.39 0.38 -6.40
CA VAL A 16 -2.56 1.35 -5.66
C VAL A 16 -2.36 0.83 -4.25
N VAL A 17 -1.13 0.47 -3.90
CA VAL A 17 -0.75 0.02 -2.57
C VAL A 17 -0.40 1.23 -1.72
N GLY A 18 -0.94 1.32 -0.51
CA GLY A 18 -0.35 2.19 0.53
C GLY A 18 0.84 1.44 1.15
N ALA A 19 2.06 1.81 0.79
CA ALA A 19 3.29 1.04 1.02
C ALA A 19 3.64 0.83 2.50
N GLY A 20 3.39 1.84 3.33
CA GLY A 20 3.79 1.84 4.73
C GLY A 20 2.73 1.20 5.65
N GLY A 21 2.18 2.02 6.53
CA GLY A 21 1.28 1.59 7.60
C GLY A 21 -0.19 1.54 7.20
N GLY A 22 -1.04 1.13 8.15
CA GLY A 22 -2.48 1.01 7.95
C GLY A 22 -3.15 2.29 7.46
N GLY A 23 -2.62 3.46 7.80
CA GLY A 23 -3.14 4.76 7.35
C GLY A 23 -2.96 5.02 5.84
N ASP A 24 -1.95 4.42 5.21
CA ASP A 24 -1.54 4.80 3.84
C ASP A 24 -2.54 4.32 2.78
N VAL A 25 -3.39 3.34 3.14
CA VAL A 25 -4.54 2.95 2.31
C VAL A 25 -5.51 4.11 2.05
N ILE A 26 -5.55 5.12 2.93
CA ILE A 26 -6.34 6.34 2.72
C ILE A 26 -5.74 7.15 1.58
N SER A 27 -4.42 7.32 1.56
CA SER A 27 -3.70 8.00 0.47
C SER A 27 -3.82 7.24 -0.84
N ALA A 28 -3.72 5.91 -0.80
CA ALA A 28 -3.98 5.05 -1.96
C ALA A 28 -5.41 5.22 -2.49
N PHE A 29 -6.41 5.27 -1.61
CA PHE A 29 -7.80 5.53 -1.98
C PHE A 29 -7.98 6.90 -2.65
N VAL A 30 -7.42 7.97 -2.08
CA VAL A 30 -7.48 9.30 -2.67
C VAL A 30 -6.77 9.34 -4.02
N PHE A 31 -5.60 8.71 -4.13
CA PHE A 31 -4.85 8.63 -5.39
C PHE A 31 -5.64 7.85 -6.45
N CYS A 32 -6.35 6.79 -6.07
CA CYS A 32 -7.27 6.11 -6.98
C CYS A 32 -8.34 7.05 -7.54
N LYS A 33 -8.93 7.92 -6.70
CA LYS A 33 -9.92 8.91 -7.19
C LYS A 33 -9.31 9.88 -8.18
N VAL A 34 -8.06 10.31 -7.96
CA VAL A 34 -7.32 11.16 -8.91
C VAL A 34 -7.11 10.43 -10.25
N LEU A 35 -6.71 9.15 -10.22
CA LEU A 35 -6.51 8.36 -11.43
C LEU A 35 -7.81 8.15 -12.22
N GLU A 36 -8.90 7.85 -11.53
CA GLU A 36 -10.22 7.67 -12.14
C GLU A 36 -10.74 8.98 -12.74
N GLU A 37 -10.74 10.07 -11.98
CA GLU A 37 -11.40 11.34 -12.37
C GLU A 37 -10.55 12.20 -13.32
N LEU A 38 -9.23 12.25 -13.13
CA LEU A 38 -8.36 13.17 -13.89
C LEU A 38 -7.58 12.49 -15.01
N VAL A 39 -7.19 11.22 -14.84
CA VAL A 39 -6.42 10.48 -15.85
C VAL A 39 -7.33 9.66 -16.77
N GLY A 40 -8.46 9.17 -16.23
CA GLY A 40 -9.43 8.34 -16.93
C GLY A 40 -9.13 6.84 -16.82
N VAL A 41 -8.54 6.40 -15.71
CA VAL A 41 -8.36 4.97 -15.40
C VAL A 41 -9.74 4.33 -15.21
N ARG A 42 -9.96 3.16 -15.83
CA ARG A 42 -11.26 2.47 -15.84
C ARG A 42 -11.66 1.91 -14.47
N GLU A 43 -10.72 1.27 -13.79
CA GLU A 43 -10.91 0.69 -12.46
C GLU A 43 -9.65 0.97 -11.63
N CYS A 44 -9.81 1.56 -10.45
CA CYS A 44 -8.71 1.69 -9.50
C CYS A 44 -9.05 1.02 -8.16
N LEU A 45 -8.15 0.17 -7.69
CA LEU A 45 -8.31 -0.60 -6.46
C LEU A 45 -7.24 -0.19 -5.44
N PRO A 46 -7.60 0.49 -4.33
CA PRO A 46 -6.65 0.70 -3.25
C PRO A 46 -6.34 -0.63 -2.54
N LEU A 47 -5.12 -0.78 -2.06
CA LEU A 47 -4.65 -1.92 -1.29
C LEU A 47 -3.98 -1.43 -0.01
N GLY A 48 -4.35 -2.01 1.13
CA GLY A 48 -3.78 -1.65 2.43
C GLY A 48 -2.79 -2.67 2.97
N VAL A 49 -1.76 -2.20 3.68
CA VAL A 49 -0.95 -3.05 4.56
C VAL A 49 -1.61 -3.07 5.94
N LEU A 50 -1.95 -4.26 6.44
CA LEU A 50 -2.55 -4.43 7.76
C LEU A 50 -1.49 -4.33 8.86
N TRP A 51 -1.06 -3.10 9.13
CA TRP A 51 -0.15 -2.78 10.22
C TRP A 51 -0.51 -1.41 10.80
N GLU A 52 -1.22 -1.44 11.92
CA GLU A 52 -1.76 -0.22 12.50
C GLU A 52 -0.77 0.51 13.42
N ARG A 53 -0.96 1.83 13.57
CA ARG A 53 -0.24 2.61 14.57
C ARG A 53 -0.68 2.21 15.98
N TRP A 54 0.21 2.40 16.95
CA TRP A 54 0.00 2.11 18.38
C TRP A 54 -1.34 2.63 18.94
N VAL A 55 -1.81 3.78 18.46
CA VAL A 55 -3.09 4.39 18.87
C VAL A 55 -4.31 3.56 18.49
N VAL A 56 -4.20 2.69 17.49
CA VAL A 56 -5.25 1.78 17.00
C VAL A 56 -4.98 0.35 17.44
N ASP A 57 -3.76 -0.15 17.21
CA ASP A 57 -3.31 -1.48 17.66
C ASP A 57 -2.20 -1.35 18.71
N PRO A 58 -2.49 -1.64 20.00
CA PRO A 58 -1.49 -1.53 21.05
C PRO A 58 -0.43 -2.63 20.99
N TYR A 59 -0.57 -3.63 20.11
CA TYR A 59 0.41 -4.70 19.97
C TYR A 59 1.36 -4.37 18.82
N PRO A 60 2.68 -4.55 19.01
CA PRO A 60 3.66 -4.25 17.97
C PRO A 60 3.54 -5.20 16.79
N GLY A 61 4.04 -4.74 15.64
CA GLY A 61 4.15 -5.53 14.42
C GLY A 61 2.85 -5.66 13.61
N PRO A 62 2.97 -6.20 12.38
CA PRO A 62 1.86 -6.37 11.46
C PRO A 62 0.77 -7.27 12.05
N VAL A 63 -0.47 -7.07 11.60
CA VAL A 63 -1.61 -7.89 12.01
C VAL A 63 -1.47 -9.30 11.43
N PRO A 64 -1.48 -10.37 12.26
CA PRO A 64 -1.49 -11.74 11.77
C PRO A 64 -2.83 -12.10 11.14
N VAL A 65 -2.84 -12.94 10.10
CA VAL A 65 -4.09 -13.37 9.44
C VAL A 65 -5.05 -14.05 10.42
N ALA A 66 -4.50 -14.83 11.37
CA ALA A 66 -5.26 -15.54 12.39
C ALA A 66 -6.07 -14.62 13.33
N ASN A 67 -5.79 -13.32 13.33
CA ASN A 67 -6.44 -12.32 14.18
C ASN A 67 -7.54 -11.55 13.45
N ILE A 68 -7.68 -11.73 12.13
CA ILE A 68 -8.66 -11.03 11.30
C ILE A 68 -9.99 -11.78 11.33
N ARG A 69 -11.09 -11.04 11.44
CA ARG A 69 -12.47 -11.57 11.46
C ARG A 69 -13.30 -10.87 10.39
N ASN A 70 -14.32 -11.58 9.88
CA ASN A 70 -15.25 -11.08 8.85
C ASN A 70 -14.55 -10.57 7.58
N ALA A 71 -13.59 -11.33 7.06
CA ALA A 71 -12.89 -11.05 5.81
C ALA A 71 -12.90 -12.31 4.93
N ARG A 72 -12.74 -12.13 3.61
CA ARG A 72 -12.53 -13.25 2.69
C ARG A 72 -11.03 -13.44 2.49
N PHE A 73 -10.58 -14.69 2.55
CA PHE A 73 -9.15 -15.03 2.50
C PHE A 73 -8.79 -15.71 1.18
N SER A 74 -7.69 -15.26 0.58
CA SER A 74 -7.10 -15.73 -0.67
C SER A 74 -5.57 -15.57 -0.59
N LYS A 75 -4.85 -15.25 -1.68
CA LYS A 75 -3.47 -14.76 -1.54
C LYS A 75 -3.45 -13.37 -0.88
N CYS A 76 -4.48 -12.57 -1.12
CA CYS A 76 -4.79 -11.37 -0.36
C CYS A 76 -5.80 -11.63 0.77
N VAL A 77 -5.93 -10.68 1.69
CA VAL A 77 -7.07 -10.57 2.61
C VAL A 77 -8.05 -9.56 2.02
N TRP A 78 -9.27 -9.97 1.71
CA TRP A 78 -10.32 -9.09 1.19
C TRP A 78 -11.17 -8.59 2.35
N VAL A 79 -10.97 -7.32 2.68
CA VAL A 79 -11.53 -6.59 3.82
C VAL A 79 -12.85 -5.93 3.41
N ASN A 80 -13.88 -6.02 4.24
CA ASN A 80 -15.16 -5.34 4.06
C ASN A 80 -15.46 -4.42 5.26
N GLU A 81 -16.65 -3.79 5.26
CA GLU A 81 -17.07 -2.84 6.30
C GLU A 81 -17.19 -3.44 7.71
N ASP A 82 -17.44 -4.75 7.79
CA ASP A 82 -17.61 -5.52 9.04
C ASP A 82 -16.32 -6.19 9.50
N THR A 83 -15.22 -6.07 8.74
CA THR A 83 -13.93 -6.62 9.09
C THR A 83 -13.37 -5.95 10.34
N TYR A 84 -12.93 -6.76 11.30
CA TYR A 84 -12.26 -6.31 12.51
C TYR A 84 -11.12 -7.25 12.89
N VAL A 85 -10.20 -6.76 13.71
CA VAL A 85 -9.03 -7.49 14.18
C VAL A 85 -9.16 -7.71 15.68
N VAL A 86 -8.81 -8.89 16.16
CA VAL A 86 -8.73 -9.23 17.59
C VAL A 86 -7.28 -9.41 18.01
N ARG A 87 -6.76 -8.55 18.88
CA ARG A 87 -5.43 -8.68 19.49
C ARG A 87 -5.60 -8.85 21.00
N GLY A 88 -5.50 -10.09 21.49
CA GLY A 88 -5.70 -10.41 22.91
C GLY A 88 -7.09 -9.99 23.40
N ARG A 89 -7.16 -9.00 24.30
CA ARG A 89 -8.41 -8.43 24.84
C ARG A 89 -8.92 -7.21 24.07
N TYR A 90 -8.18 -6.75 23.06
CA TYR A 90 -8.50 -5.58 22.26
C TYR A 90 -9.05 -6.02 20.91
N SER A 91 -10.03 -5.29 20.42
CA SER A 91 -10.53 -5.43 19.07
C SER A 91 -10.67 -4.06 18.43
N PHE A 92 -10.30 -3.95 17.16
CA PHE A 92 -10.39 -2.69 16.43
C PHE A 92 -10.77 -2.93 14.97
N LYS A 93 -11.30 -1.88 14.34
CA LYS A 93 -11.55 -1.83 12.91
C LYS A 93 -10.31 -1.27 12.21
N PRO A 94 -9.66 -2.01 11.28
CA PRO A 94 -8.47 -1.51 10.59
C PRO A 94 -8.82 -0.38 9.62
N HIS A 95 -7.86 0.48 9.29
CA HIS A 95 -8.06 1.61 8.36
C HIS A 95 -8.59 1.17 6.99
N THR A 96 -8.14 0.01 6.50
CA THR A 96 -8.64 -0.59 5.25
C THR A 96 -10.14 -0.89 5.30
N ALA A 97 -10.70 -1.24 6.46
CA ALA A 97 -12.13 -1.51 6.60
C ALA A 97 -12.98 -0.22 6.58
N TYR A 98 -12.43 0.92 7.00
CA TYR A 98 -13.09 2.22 6.81
C TYR A 98 -13.09 2.63 5.33
N VAL A 99 -12.01 2.32 4.59
CA VAL A 99 -11.97 2.53 3.13
C VAL A 99 -12.99 1.63 2.43
N ALA A 100 -13.08 0.36 2.83
CA ALA A 100 -14.07 -0.58 2.29
C ALA A 100 -15.51 -0.11 2.52
N GLU A 101 -15.83 0.35 3.73
CA GLU A 101 -17.14 0.97 4.06
C GLU A 101 -17.43 2.18 3.16
N LYS A 102 -16.43 3.05 2.97
CA LYS A 102 -16.59 4.23 2.12
C LYS A 102 -16.83 3.87 0.64
N LEU A 103 -16.15 2.84 0.14
CA LEU A 103 -16.31 2.31 -1.22
C LEU A 103 -17.56 1.45 -1.39
N ARG A 104 -18.17 0.97 -0.30
CA ARG A 104 -19.24 -0.04 -0.29
C ARG A 104 -18.85 -1.30 -1.08
N ASN A 105 -17.59 -1.71 -0.96
CA ASN A 105 -17.04 -2.87 -1.66
C ASN A 105 -15.87 -3.47 -0.88
N GLU A 106 -15.52 -4.74 -1.16
CA GLU A 106 -14.32 -5.35 -0.59
C GLU A 106 -13.05 -4.63 -1.09
N VAL A 107 -12.08 -4.46 -0.21
CA VAL A 107 -10.77 -3.85 -0.49
C VAL A 107 -9.69 -4.87 -0.16
N PRO A 108 -8.75 -5.18 -1.08
CA PRO A 108 -7.67 -6.10 -0.79
C PRO A 108 -6.70 -5.49 0.23
N ALA A 109 -6.11 -6.36 1.03
CA ALA A 109 -5.10 -6.01 1.99
C ALA A 109 -4.04 -7.13 2.09
N VAL A 110 -2.85 -6.75 2.56
CA VAL A 110 -1.76 -7.68 2.86
C VAL A 110 -1.41 -7.65 4.33
N THR A 111 -1.03 -8.81 4.84
CA THR A 111 -0.29 -8.93 6.10
C THR A 111 1.18 -9.19 5.77
N LEU A 112 2.10 -8.73 6.60
CA LEU A 112 3.54 -8.95 6.37
C LEU A 112 4.07 -10.26 6.99
N GLU A 113 3.19 -11.13 7.50
CA GLU A 113 3.56 -12.36 8.23
C GLU A 113 4.41 -13.35 7.41
N ARG A 114 4.26 -13.34 6.08
CA ARG A 114 5.04 -14.18 5.14
C ARG A 114 6.11 -13.39 4.38
N GLY A 115 6.43 -12.17 4.82
CA GLY A 115 7.39 -11.27 4.18
C GLY A 115 7.11 -11.01 2.70
N VAL A 116 8.18 -10.74 1.94
CA VAL A 116 8.11 -10.40 0.50
C VAL A 116 7.35 -11.46 -0.32
N SER A 117 7.52 -12.74 -0.01
CA SER A 117 6.84 -13.81 -0.76
C SER A 117 5.33 -13.77 -0.59
N GLY A 118 4.81 -13.50 0.62
CA GLY A 118 3.37 -13.36 0.83
C GLY A 118 2.78 -12.14 0.15
N VAL A 119 3.48 -11.01 0.23
CA VAL A 119 3.04 -9.75 -0.43
C VAL A 119 3.05 -9.92 -1.94
N TYR A 120 4.09 -10.54 -2.51
CA TYR A 120 4.17 -10.86 -3.94
C TYR A 120 3.01 -11.76 -4.40
N GLU A 121 2.64 -12.79 -3.63
CA GLU A 121 1.51 -13.66 -4.01
C GLU A 121 0.19 -12.88 -4.09
N CYS A 122 -0.05 -11.94 -3.15
CA CYS A 122 -1.22 -11.07 -3.22
C CYS A 122 -1.15 -10.12 -4.42
N PHE A 123 -0.01 -9.45 -4.63
CA PHE A 123 0.14 -8.54 -5.78
C PHE A 123 -0.07 -9.29 -7.10
N ASN A 124 0.50 -10.48 -7.24
CA ASN A 124 0.34 -11.32 -8.42
C ASN A 124 -1.11 -11.83 -8.59
N GLU A 125 -1.86 -12.08 -7.51
CA GLU A 125 -3.31 -12.36 -7.61
C GLU A 125 -4.06 -11.18 -8.24
N LEU A 126 -3.67 -9.95 -7.94
CA LEU A 126 -4.39 -8.75 -8.37
C LEU A 126 -4.01 -8.25 -9.76
N VAL A 127 -2.74 -8.39 -10.16
CA VAL A 127 -2.22 -7.85 -11.43
C VAL A 127 -1.66 -8.91 -12.39
N GLY A 128 -1.56 -10.18 -12.00
CA GLY A 128 -0.94 -11.22 -12.82
C GLY A 128 -1.76 -11.70 -14.03
N GLY A 129 -3.04 -11.30 -14.14
CA GLY A 129 -3.88 -11.58 -15.31
C GLY A 129 -4.42 -10.30 -15.91
N GLY A 130 -4.43 -10.18 -17.24
CA GLY A 130 -4.88 -8.97 -17.95
C GLY A 130 -3.82 -7.87 -18.02
N GLU A 131 -4.22 -6.72 -18.56
CA GLU A 131 -3.35 -5.53 -18.68
C GLU A 131 -3.51 -4.65 -17.44
N ASN A 132 -2.89 -5.05 -16.34
CA ASN A 132 -3.01 -4.39 -15.04
C ASN A 132 -1.68 -3.76 -14.59
N VAL A 133 -1.77 -2.68 -13.82
CA VAL A 133 -0.60 -1.99 -13.27
C VAL A 133 -0.70 -1.90 -11.75
N LEU A 134 0.39 -2.22 -11.07
CA LEU A 134 0.55 -1.95 -9.64
C LEU A 134 1.38 -0.69 -9.43
N ILE A 135 0.91 0.20 -8.54
CA ILE A 135 1.63 1.37 -8.05
C ILE A 135 1.81 1.22 -6.54
N ASP A 136 3.04 1.17 -6.08
CA ASP A 136 3.41 1.22 -4.67
C ASP A 136 3.56 2.68 -4.25
N LEU A 137 2.56 3.18 -3.52
CA LEU A 137 2.44 4.58 -3.17
C LEU A 137 2.90 4.79 -1.74
N ASP A 138 3.98 5.56 -1.61
CA ASP A 138 4.54 5.99 -0.34
C ASP A 138 4.21 7.48 -0.06
N VAL A 139 4.02 7.80 1.22
CA VAL A 139 3.73 9.15 1.72
C VAL A 139 4.88 9.58 2.61
N GLY A 140 5.79 10.37 2.05
CA GLY A 140 6.96 10.87 2.75
C GLY A 140 8.26 10.55 2.03
N GLY A 141 8.49 9.30 1.63
CA GLY A 141 9.65 8.90 0.82
C GLY A 141 10.55 7.86 1.46
N ASP A 142 10.14 7.24 2.55
CA ASP A 142 10.87 6.17 3.24
C ASP A 142 11.06 4.93 2.36
N ILE A 143 10.21 4.73 1.35
CA ILE A 143 10.42 3.67 0.35
C ILE A 143 11.72 3.84 -0.45
N LEU A 144 12.30 5.05 -0.45
CA LEU A 144 13.58 5.34 -1.10
C LEU A 144 14.78 5.20 -0.15
N ALA A 145 14.53 4.90 1.13
CA ALA A 145 15.58 4.76 2.13
C ALA A 145 16.47 3.54 1.85
N GLU A 146 17.73 3.64 2.27
CA GLU A 146 18.70 2.54 2.18
C GLU A 146 18.80 1.74 3.49
N GLY A 147 18.15 2.21 4.55
CA GLY A 147 18.05 1.55 5.85
C GLY A 147 19.14 1.94 6.85
N TRP A 148 20.04 2.85 6.48
CA TRP A 148 21.11 3.34 7.36
C TRP A 148 20.89 4.79 7.83
N GLU A 149 19.85 5.45 7.33
CA GLU A 149 19.49 6.82 7.69
C GLU A 149 19.11 6.92 9.18
N ASN A 150 19.74 7.83 9.93
CA ASN A 150 19.61 7.91 11.39
C ASN A 150 18.19 8.21 11.91
N ASN A 151 17.37 8.87 11.09
CA ASN A 151 16.02 9.31 11.45
C ASN A 151 14.94 8.39 10.88
N LEU A 152 15.32 7.24 10.31
CA LEU A 152 14.40 6.26 9.75
C LEU A 152 13.87 5.35 10.88
N TRP A 153 12.56 5.36 11.07
CA TRP A 153 11.84 4.67 12.14
C TRP A 153 11.06 3.45 11.65
N SER A 154 10.41 3.51 10.48
CA SER A 154 9.44 2.48 10.08
C SER A 154 9.58 1.86 8.69
N PRO A 155 10.80 1.61 8.16
CA PRO A 155 11.01 1.26 6.74
C PRO A 155 10.61 -0.16 6.34
N LEU A 156 10.18 -1.00 7.30
CA LEU A 156 10.02 -2.43 7.05
C LEU A 156 8.85 -2.72 6.12
N ALA A 157 7.74 -2.00 6.26
CA ALA A 157 6.58 -2.17 5.39
C ALA A 157 6.95 -1.78 3.96
N ASP A 158 7.51 -0.58 3.79
CA ASP A 158 7.92 -0.01 2.51
C ASP A 158 8.97 -0.89 1.80
N SER A 159 9.97 -1.38 2.54
CA SER A 159 10.99 -2.27 1.97
C SER A 159 10.40 -3.61 1.49
N ILE A 160 9.43 -4.16 2.23
CA ILE A 160 8.78 -5.42 1.87
C ILE A 160 7.85 -5.24 0.66
N THR A 161 7.04 -4.18 0.64
CA THR A 161 6.16 -3.88 -0.49
C THR A 161 6.98 -3.55 -1.72
N LEU A 162 8.03 -2.72 -1.60
CA LEU A 162 8.93 -2.37 -2.71
C LEU A 162 9.56 -3.61 -3.34
N ALA A 163 10.06 -4.54 -2.53
CA ALA A 163 10.65 -5.78 -3.01
C ALA A 163 9.61 -6.67 -3.74
N ALA A 164 8.36 -6.68 -3.30
CA ALA A 164 7.27 -7.39 -3.97
C ALA A 164 6.83 -6.69 -5.26
N THR A 165 6.74 -5.35 -5.24
CA THR A 165 6.46 -4.48 -6.37
C THR A 165 7.45 -4.70 -7.50
N ALA A 166 8.75 -4.78 -7.18
CA ALA A 166 9.80 -5.09 -8.15
C ALA A 166 9.59 -6.46 -8.84
N ARG A 167 9.09 -7.47 -8.11
CA ARG A 167 8.85 -8.81 -8.66
C ARG A 167 7.66 -8.89 -9.61
N VAL A 168 6.67 -8.00 -9.47
CA VAL A 168 5.53 -7.90 -10.38
C VAL A 168 5.75 -6.85 -11.48
N GLY A 169 6.91 -6.18 -11.51
CA GLY A 169 7.19 -5.12 -12.48
C GLY A 169 6.32 -3.87 -12.28
N GLY A 170 5.93 -3.59 -11.04
CA GLY A 170 5.13 -2.43 -10.68
C GLY A 170 5.90 -1.11 -10.72
N LEU A 171 5.17 -0.02 -10.48
CA LEU A 171 5.71 1.34 -10.38
C LEU A 171 5.78 1.74 -8.91
N VAL A 172 6.68 2.66 -8.59
CA VAL A 172 6.76 3.31 -7.27
C VAL A 172 6.36 4.77 -7.43
N GLY A 173 5.48 5.25 -6.56
CA GLY A 173 5.10 6.66 -6.47
C GLY A 173 5.39 7.17 -5.07
N VAL A 174 5.94 8.39 -4.98
CA VAL A 174 6.15 9.06 -3.69
C VAL A 174 5.36 10.36 -3.68
N THR A 175 4.60 10.57 -2.62
CA THR A 175 3.80 11.79 -2.39
C THR A 175 4.24 12.47 -1.11
N ALA A 176 3.91 13.76 -0.97
CA ALA A 176 4.14 14.53 0.25
C ALA A 176 5.56 14.36 0.84
N LEU A 177 6.58 14.66 0.03
CA LEU A 177 8.00 14.40 0.36
C LEU A 177 8.40 14.96 1.74
N GLY A 178 8.83 14.07 2.64
CA GLY A 178 9.24 14.34 4.03
C GLY A 178 8.11 14.65 5.02
N ALA A 179 6.84 14.40 4.65
CA ALA A 179 5.69 14.74 5.50
C ALA A 179 5.49 13.81 6.71
N ASP A 180 6.04 12.59 6.68
CA ASP A 180 6.08 11.65 7.80
C ASP A 180 7.08 12.06 8.90
N GLY A 181 8.05 12.90 8.54
CA GLY A 181 9.11 13.40 9.41
C GLY A 181 10.30 12.46 9.59
N GLU A 182 10.36 11.33 8.86
CA GLU A 182 11.47 10.38 8.94
C GLU A 182 12.68 10.87 8.12
N LEU A 183 12.44 11.22 6.85
CA LEU A 183 13.46 11.80 5.96
C LEU A 183 13.18 13.27 5.65
N SER A 184 14.25 14.07 5.49
CA SER A 184 14.09 15.46 5.08
C SER A 184 13.66 15.56 3.61
N GLN A 185 12.85 16.55 3.28
CA GLN A 185 12.41 16.80 1.91
C GLN A 185 13.59 16.88 0.92
N ASP A 186 14.69 17.54 1.30
CA ASP A 186 15.90 17.64 0.47
C ASP A 186 16.55 16.28 0.19
N LEU A 187 16.58 15.39 1.19
CA LEU A 187 17.14 14.05 1.04
C LEU A 187 16.27 13.20 0.12
N VAL A 188 14.95 13.26 0.28
CA VAL A 188 14.00 12.54 -0.57
C VAL A 188 14.11 13.03 -2.03
N LEU A 189 14.15 14.34 -2.26
CA LEU A 189 14.33 14.91 -3.59
C LEU A 189 15.66 14.49 -4.23
N LYS A 190 16.75 14.44 -3.44
CA LYS A 190 18.05 13.97 -3.91
C LYS A 190 17.96 12.50 -4.37
N LYS A 191 17.36 11.62 -3.57
CA LYS A 191 17.17 10.20 -3.92
C LYS A 191 16.33 10.02 -5.19
N VAL A 192 15.23 10.77 -5.33
CA VAL A 192 14.43 10.78 -6.57
C VAL A 192 15.29 11.19 -7.77
N SER A 193 16.11 12.23 -7.62
CA SER A 193 17.00 12.68 -8.70
C SER A 193 18.00 11.59 -9.11
N GLU A 194 18.57 10.86 -8.16
CA GLU A 194 19.55 9.78 -8.40
C GLU A 194 18.91 8.59 -9.13
N LEU A 195 17.63 8.31 -8.88
CA LEU A 195 16.89 7.20 -9.50
C LEU A 195 16.26 7.56 -10.85
N SER A 196 16.10 8.86 -11.14
CA SER A 196 15.47 9.36 -12.36
C SER A 196 16.44 9.63 -13.53
N GLY A 197 17.75 9.50 -13.28
CA GLY A 197 18.82 9.66 -14.28
C GLY A 197 19.04 8.42 -15.14
#